data_AF-A0A2T9X415-F1
#
_entry.id   AF-A0A2T9X415-F1
#
_cell.length_a   1.000
_cell.length_b   1.000
_cell.length_c   1.000
_cell.angle_alpha   90.00
_cell.angle_beta   90.00
_cell.angle_gamma   90.00
#
_symmetry.space_group_name_H-M   'P 1'
#
loop_
_entity.id
_entity.type
_entity.pdbx_description
1 polymer ?
#
loop_
_entity_poly.entity_id
_entity_poly.type
_entity_poly.pdbx_seq_one_letter_code
_entity_poly.pdbx_strand_id
1 'polypeptide(L)'
;MRKFNYNEIVILNPLQTRYQMMFSSDFIPLYAAANDGIYMMNRRERVGGFGAVVGTTIVIIILAFIAILGIFTVSISLPASFSYPIDWIPTLIGVGLVAGSVFGIIKLIKIGKRFGKIANELEGELVVSWSQVKTITVMNVRQENVANRPSLVLNTIAPTYKEIGDWHVLTIDGRDIKIPDVDDPHNKLNYVKNRFNLNFS
;
A
#
# COMPACT_ATOMS: atom_id res chain seq x y z
N MET A 1 -16.17 13.26 3.30
CA MET A 1 -15.29 12.18 2.81
C MET A 1 -16.04 10.87 2.84
N ARG A 2 -15.93 10.05 1.79
CA ARG A 2 -16.61 8.75 1.67
C ARG A 2 -15.57 7.62 1.79
N LYS A 3 -15.92 6.56 2.52
CA LYS A 3 -15.13 5.31 2.58
C LYS A 3 -15.49 4.41 1.41
N PHE A 4 -14.49 3.78 0.82
CA PHE A 4 -14.61 2.90 -0.33
C PHE A 4 -14.06 1.52 -0.05
N ASN A 5 -14.70 0.52 -0.66
CA ASN A 5 -14.09 -0.78 -0.85
C ASN A 5 -13.33 -0.82 -2.18
N TYR A 6 -12.26 -1.61 -2.29
CA TYR A 6 -11.46 -1.73 -3.52
C TYR A 6 -12.30 -2.16 -4.74
N ASN A 7 -13.35 -2.94 -4.52
CA ASN A 7 -14.25 -3.41 -5.58
C ASN A 7 -15.24 -2.34 -6.06
N GLU A 8 -15.36 -1.21 -5.39
CA GLU A 8 -16.31 -0.15 -5.76
C GLU A 8 -15.69 0.90 -6.69
N ILE A 9 -14.36 0.93 -6.79
CA ILE A 9 -13.63 2.00 -7.46
C ILE A 9 -12.79 1.47 -8.62
N VAL A 10 -12.52 2.37 -9.57
CA VAL A 10 -11.53 2.20 -10.62
C VAL A 10 -10.41 3.20 -10.39
N ILE A 11 -9.22 2.70 -10.15
CA ILE A 11 -8.03 3.52 -9.96
C ILE A 11 -7.64 4.17 -11.30
N LEU A 12 -7.64 5.51 -11.33
CA LEU A 12 -7.30 6.27 -12.54
C LEU A 12 -5.78 6.39 -12.68
N ASN A 13 -5.13 6.78 -11.59
CA ASN A 13 -3.70 7.07 -11.56
C ASN A 13 -3.02 6.10 -10.60
N PRO A 14 -2.74 4.85 -11.01
CA PRO A 14 -1.93 3.95 -10.23
C PRO A 14 -0.48 4.44 -10.29
N LEU A 15 -0.16 5.43 -9.45
CA LEU A 15 1.16 6.05 -9.22
C LEU A 15 2.30 5.52 -10.10
N GLN A 16 2.61 6.26 -11.17
CA GLN A 16 3.71 5.94 -12.08
C GLN A 16 4.77 7.03 -11.98
N THR A 17 5.66 6.94 -11.00
CA THR A 17 6.95 7.62 -11.10
C THR A 17 7.99 6.63 -11.61
N ARG A 18 8.98 7.13 -12.38
CA ARG A 18 10.08 6.40 -13.06
C ARG A 18 10.93 5.47 -12.18
N TYR A 19 10.64 5.32 -10.90
CA TYR A 19 11.42 4.58 -9.91
C TYR A 19 10.51 3.74 -8.98
N GLN A 20 9.63 2.91 -9.54
CA GLN A 20 8.66 2.06 -8.82
C GLN A 20 9.26 0.92 -7.94
N MET A 21 10.52 1.00 -7.50
CA MET A 21 11.13 -0.09 -6.71
C MET A 21 11.34 0.19 -5.22
N MET A 22 11.11 1.39 -4.66
CA MET A 22 11.64 1.65 -3.30
C MET A 22 10.78 2.36 -2.24
N PHE A 23 9.66 3.04 -2.49
CA PHE A 23 9.04 3.85 -1.41
C PHE A 23 7.51 3.71 -1.22
N SER A 24 7.09 3.75 0.05
CA SER A 24 5.73 3.51 0.53
C SER A 24 4.74 4.66 0.31
N SER A 25 5.23 5.85 -0.06
CA SER A 25 4.39 6.98 -0.52
C SER A 25 3.76 6.72 -1.89
N ASP A 26 4.26 5.68 -2.59
CA ASP A 26 4.10 5.50 -4.02
C ASP A 26 3.08 4.38 -4.38
N PHE A 27 2.23 3.96 -3.44
CA PHE A 27 1.20 2.91 -3.62
C PHE A 27 -0.27 3.36 -3.41
N ILE A 28 -0.54 4.65 -3.28
CA ILE A 28 -1.88 5.20 -3.03
C ILE A 28 -2.38 6.04 -4.22
N PRO A 29 -3.37 5.56 -4.99
CA PRO A 29 -3.85 6.26 -6.18
C PRO A 29 -4.33 7.67 -5.83
N LEU A 30 -4.04 8.66 -6.68
CA LEU A 30 -4.44 10.04 -6.42
C LEU A 30 -5.94 10.26 -6.70
N TYR A 31 -6.41 9.68 -7.79
CA TYR A 31 -7.79 9.76 -8.22
C TYR A 31 -8.34 8.36 -8.47
N ALA A 32 -9.63 8.19 -8.17
CA ALA A 32 -10.39 7.02 -8.58
C ALA A 32 -11.79 7.41 -9.04
N ALA A 33 -12.33 6.65 -9.97
CA ALA A 33 -13.72 6.73 -10.39
C ALA A 33 -14.57 5.75 -9.56
N ALA A 34 -15.72 6.21 -9.08
CA ALA A 34 -16.73 5.40 -8.40
C ALA A 34 -18.07 5.48 -9.15
N ASN A 35 -19.13 4.89 -8.60
CA ASN A 35 -20.44 4.84 -9.24
C ASN A 35 -21.12 6.21 -9.40
N ASP A 36 -20.77 7.19 -8.58
CA ASP A 36 -21.40 8.51 -8.47
C ASP A 36 -20.52 9.67 -8.96
N GLY A 37 -19.21 9.45 -9.10
CA GLY A 37 -18.30 10.44 -9.66
C GLY A 37 -16.82 10.08 -9.58
N ILE A 38 -15.97 11.08 -9.79
CA ILE A 38 -14.53 10.99 -9.60
C ILE A 38 -14.17 11.53 -8.23
N TYR A 39 -13.30 10.81 -7.53
CA TYR A 39 -12.84 11.10 -6.19
C TYR A 39 -11.34 11.37 -6.16
N MET A 40 -10.93 12.33 -5.35
CA MET A 40 -9.55 12.52 -4.92
C MET A 40 -9.34 11.74 -3.63
N MET A 41 -8.38 10.83 -3.64
CA MET A 41 -8.13 9.92 -2.52
C MET A 41 -7.25 10.57 -1.45
N ASN A 42 -7.62 10.40 -0.18
CA ASN A 42 -6.86 10.87 0.95
C ASN A 42 -5.67 9.93 1.22
N ARG A 43 -4.46 10.47 1.12
CA ARG A 43 -3.20 9.70 1.26
C ARG A 43 -2.69 9.63 2.69
N ARG A 44 -3.07 10.58 3.55
CA ARG A 44 -2.40 10.80 4.84
C ARG A 44 -2.58 9.64 5.81
N GLU A 45 -3.79 9.11 5.91
CA GLU A 45 -4.11 8.06 6.88
C GLU A 45 -3.50 6.71 6.50
N ARG A 46 -3.44 6.41 5.20
CA ARG A 46 -2.91 5.16 4.67
C ARG A 46 -1.39 5.05 4.78
N VAL A 47 -0.65 6.15 4.56
CA VAL A 47 0.81 6.18 4.77
C VAL A 47 1.15 5.93 6.25
N GLY A 48 0.39 6.54 7.17
CA GLY A 48 0.55 6.32 8.61
C GLY A 48 0.26 4.87 9.02
N GLY A 49 -0.83 4.28 8.50
CA GLY A 49 -1.18 2.88 8.73
C GLY A 49 -0.12 1.91 8.20
N PHE A 50 0.39 2.13 6.98
CA PHE A 50 1.43 1.30 6.37
C PHE A 50 2.75 1.39 7.15
N GLY A 51 3.18 2.60 7.51
CA GLY A 51 4.38 2.80 8.33
C GLY A 51 4.29 2.08 9.68
N ALA A 52 3.11 2.12 10.31
CA ALA A 52 2.87 1.38 11.55
C ALA A 52 2.92 -0.16 11.35
N VAL A 53 2.40 -0.68 10.23
CA VAL A 53 2.47 -2.12 9.90
C VAL A 53 3.92 -2.57 9.63
N VAL A 54 4.69 -1.81 8.86
CA VAL A 54 6.11 -2.12 8.61
C VAL A 54 6.92 -2.04 9.90
N GLY A 55 6.74 -0.97 10.68
CA GLY A 55 7.40 -0.81 11.98
C GLY A 55 7.06 -1.95 12.95
N THR A 56 5.79 -2.32 13.06
CA THR A 56 5.39 -3.48 13.90
C THR A 56 6.01 -4.79 13.40
N THR A 57 6.11 -4.98 12.08
CA THR A 57 6.74 -6.18 11.49
C THR A 57 8.23 -6.25 11.83
N ILE A 58 8.97 -5.14 11.72
CA ILE A 58 10.40 -5.08 12.07
C ILE A 58 10.60 -5.42 13.56
N VAL A 59 9.78 -4.86 14.45
CA VAL A 59 9.89 -5.14 15.89
C VAL A 59 9.57 -6.60 16.19
N ILE A 60 8.59 -7.22 15.51
CA ILE A 60 8.29 -8.64 15.67
C ILE A 60 9.49 -9.51 15.26
N ILE A 61 10.18 -9.18 14.17
CA ILE A 61 11.38 -9.90 13.72
C ILE A 61 12.49 -9.80 14.78
N ILE A 62 12.72 -8.60 15.34
CA ILE A 62 13.71 -8.40 16.40
C ILE A 62 13.36 -9.24 17.64
N LEU A 63 12.09 -9.23 18.08
CA LEU A 63 11.66 -10.05 19.22
C LEU A 63 11.77 -11.55 18.94
N ALA A 64 11.50 -12.00 17.72
CA ALA A 64 11.70 -13.39 17.34
C ALA A 64 13.18 -13.79 17.45
N PHE A 65 14.10 -12.91 17.03
CA PHE A 65 15.53 -13.12 17.19
C PHE A 65 15.95 -13.19 18.68
N ILE A 66 15.42 -12.30 19.52
CA ILE A 66 15.66 -12.31 20.97
C ILE A 66 15.13 -13.61 21.61
N ALA A 67 13.97 -14.11 21.16
CA ALA A 67 13.42 -15.37 21.63
C ALA A 67 14.35 -16.55 21.28
N ILE A 68 14.91 -16.58 20.06
CA ILE A 68 15.88 -17.60 19.63
C ILE A 68 17.12 -17.57 20.53
N LEU A 69 17.66 -16.37 20.80
CA LEU A 69 18.79 -16.22 21.73
C LEU A 69 18.43 -16.73 23.14
N GLY A 70 17.23 -16.41 23.63
CA GLY A 70 16.73 -16.92 24.91
C GLY A 70 16.67 -18.45 24.96
N ILE A 71 16.12 -19.09 23.91
CA ILE A 71 16.06 -20.55 23.77
C ILE A 71 17.47 -21.15 23.79
N PHE A 72 18.41 -20.54 23.06
CA PHE A 72 19.80 -21.00 23.02
C PHE A 72 20.45 -20.93 24.42
N THR A 73 20.27 -19.83 25.14
CA THR A 73 20.77 -19.67 26.52
C THR A 73 20.18 -20.72 27.46
N VAL A 74 18.87 -20.97 27.39
CA VAL A 74 18.22 -22.01 28.20
C VAL A 74 18.75 -23.40 27.83
N SER A 75 18.93 -23.69 26.54
CA SER A 75 19.39 -25.01 26.08
C SER A 75 20.78 -25.36 26.59
N ILE A 76 21.66 -24.36 26.77
CA ILE A 76 23.02 -24.55 27.29
C ILE A 76 23.05 -24.58 28.82
N SER A 77 22.34 -23.65 29.46
CA SER A 77 22.43 -23.46 30.92
C SER A 77 21.56 -24.42 31.71
N LEU A 78 20.42 -24.87 31.17
CA LEU A 78 19.49 -25.74 31.88
C LEU A 78 20.11 -27.10 32.26
N PRO A 79 20.83 -27.82 31.39
CA PRO A 79 21.50 -29.07 31.80
C PRO A 79 22.54 -28.85 32.91
N ALA A 80 23.33 -27.77 32.82
CA ALA A 80 24.36 -27.45 33.80
C ALA A 80 23.76 -27.02 35.15
N SER A 81 22.58 -26.38 35.13
CA SER A 81 21.83 -25.89 36.30
C SER A 81 21.48 -27.00 37.31
N PHE A 82 21.37 -28.26 36.88
CA PHE A 82 21.12 -29.40 37.76
C PHE A 82 22.36 -29.82 38.55
N SER A 83 23.55 -29.49 38.06
CA SER A 83 24.83 -29.81 38.71
C SER A 83 25.44 -28.60 39.42
N TYR A 84 25.22 -27.38 38.88
CA TYR A 84 25.80 -26.14 39.38
C TYR A 84 24.69 -25.10 39.58
N PRO A 85 24.28 -24.82 40.84
CA PRO A 85 23.21 -23.86 41.11
C PRO A 85 23.45 -22.45 40.58
N ILE A 86 24.71 -22.05 40.32
CA ILE A 86 25.04 -20.75 39.74
C ILE A 86 24.47 -20.58 38.31
N ASP A 87 24.26 -21.68 37.58
CA ASP A 87 23.71 -21.67 36.22
C ASP A 87 22.18 -21.47 36.20
N TRP A 88 21.54 -21.34 37.37
CA TRP A 88 20.13 -20.94 37.47
C TRP A 88 19.93 -19.50 36.97
N ILE A 89 20.93 -18.63 37.19
CA ILE A 89 20.88 -17.23 36.77
C ILE A 89 20.74 -17.11 35.23
N PRO A 90 21.65 -17.67 34.42
CA PRO A 90 21.50 -17.63 32.95
C PRO A 90 20.26 -18.37 32.47
N THR A 91 19.84 -19.46 33.13
CA THR A 91 18.62 -20.18 32.79
C THR A 91 17.38 -19.30 32.96
N LEU A 92 17.24 -18.60 34.09
CA LEU A 92 16.12 -17.70 34.37
C LEU A 92 16.12 -16.48 33.44
N ILE A 93 17.29 -15.94 33.10
CA ILE A 93 17.43 -14.87 32.10
C ILE A 93 16.92 -15.36 30.74
N GLY A 94 17.35 -16.56 30.31
CA GLY A 94 16.91 -17.17 29.06
C GLY A 94 15.40 -17.38 29.01
N VAL A 95 14.80 -17.94 30.07
CA VAL A 95 13.34 -18.10 30.19
C VAL A 95 12.62 -16.75 30.14
N GLY A 96 13.13 -15.73 30.83
CA GLY A 96 12.58 -14.38 30.82
C GLY A 96 12.60 -13.75 29.42
N LEU A 97 13.69 -13.92 28.67
CA LEU A 97 13.80 -13.45 27.28
C LEU A 97 12.78 -14.12 26.37
N VAL A 98 12.58 -15.44 26.50
CA VAL A 98 11.57 -16.18 25.70
C VAL A 98 10.17 -15.69 26.05
N ALA A 99 9.80 -15.70 27.33
CA ALA A 99 8.47 -15.32 27.78
C ALA A 99 8.13 -13.86 27.41
N GLY A 100 9.06 -12.94 27.65
CA GLY A 100 8.91 -11.52 27.32
C GLY A 100 8.77 -11.29 25.80
N SER A 101 9.56 -11.99 24.99
CA SER A 101 9.51 -11.86 23.53
C SER A 101 8.20 -12.39 22.96
N VAL A 102 7.76 -13.57 23.40
CA VAL A 102 6.48 -14.16 22.97
C VAL A 102 5.30 -13.27 23.37
N PHE A 103 5.29 -12.77 24.59
CA PHE A 103 4.26 -11.83 25.05
C PHE A 103 4.24 -10.54 24.21
N GLY A 104 5.43 -9.97 23.94
CA GLY A 104 5.59 -8.79 23.08
C GLY A 104 5.04 -9.01 21.68
N ILE A 105 5.38 -10.14 21.05
CA ILE A 105 4.89 -10.51 19.71
C ILE A 105 3.36 -10.61 19.69
N ILE A 106 2.75 -11.31 20.65
CA ILE A 106 1.28 -11.44 20.72
C ILE A 106 0.61 -10.07 20.82
N LYS A 107 1.15 -9.17 21.62
CA LYS A 107 0.62 -7.80 21.79
C LYS A 107 0.78 -6.98 20.51
N LEU A 108 1.94 -7.06 19.86
CA LEU A 108 2.21 -6.36 18.60
C LEU A 108 1.36 -6.87 17.44
N ILE A 109 1.07 -8.17 17.36
CA ILE A 109 0.16 -8.72 16.35
C ILE A 109 -1.25 -8.11 16.50
N LYS A 110 -1.75 -7.97 17.74
CA LYS A 110 -3.06 -7.34 17.99
C LYS A 110 -3.08 -5.87 17.53
N ILE A 111 -1.99 -5.15 17.74
CA ILE A 111 -1.82 -3.75 17.33
C ILE A 111 -1.69 -3.65 15.81
N GLY A 112 -0.85 -4.49 15.19
CA GLY A 112 -0.65 -4.56 13.74
C GLY A 112 -1.95 -4.86 12.99
N LYS A 113 -2.82 -5.74 13.53
CA LYS A 113 -4.16 -5.98 12.97
C LYS A 113 -5.05 -4.73 12.94
N ARG A 114 -4.92 -3.83 13.92
CA ARG A 114 -5.67 -2.56 13.93
C ARG A 114 -5.16 -1.60 12.87
N PHE A 115 -3.84 -1.45 12.77
CA PHE A 115 -3.22 -0.60 11.75
C PHE A 115 -3.39 -1.13 10.33
N GLY A 116 -3.41 -2.45 10.15
CA GLY A 116 -3.71 -3.09 8.87
C GLY A 116 -5.12 -2.78 8.37
N LYS A 117 -6.11 -2.62 9.25
CA LYS A 117 -7.45 -2.15 8.86
C LYS A 117 -7.39 -0.71 8.33
N ILE A 118 -6.71 0.18 9.05
CA ILE A 118 -6.54 1.60 8.66
C ILE A 118 -5.80 1.72 7.32
N ALA A 119 -4.76 0.90 7.09
CA ALA A 119 -4.02 0.88 5.83
C ALA A 119 -4.85 0.38 4.63
N ASN A 120 -5.96 -0.31 4.89
CA ASN A 120 -6.88 -0.85 3.88
C ASN A 120 -8.13 0.01 3.68
N GLU A 121 -8.38 1.00 4.53
CA GLU A 121 -9.48 1.94 4.34
C GLU A 121 -9.10 2.97 3.28
N LEU A 122 -9.89 3.02 2.20
CA LEU A 122 -9.75 4.02 1.15
C LEU A 122 -10.78 5.11 1.39
N GLU A 123 -10.31 6.34 1.60
CA GLU A 123 -11.17 7.51 1.74
C GLU A 123 -10.96 8.47 0.58
N GLY A 124 -12.05 9.04 0.09
CA GLY A 124 -11.99 10.03 -0.97
C GLY A 124 -12.95 11.20 -0.76
N GLU A 125 -12.58 12.33 -1.35
CA GLU A 125 -13.42 13.51 -1.51
C GLU A 125 -13.92 13.59 -2.95
N LEU A 126 -15.22 13.84 -3.11
CA LEU A 126 -15.84 13.92 -4.44
C LEU A 126 -15.33 15.17 -5.15
N VAL A 127 -14.72 14.98 -6.31
CA VAL A 127 -14.20 16.07 -7.14
C VAL A 127 -15.29 16.53 -8.11
N VAL A 128 -15.95 15.56 -8.76
CA VAL A 128 -17.01 15.82 -9.74
C VAL A 128 -17.97 14.64 -9.79
N SER A 129 -19.27 14.93 -9.74
CA SER A 129 -20.29 13.90 -9.95
C SER A 129 -20.50 13.63 -11.44
N TRP A 130 -20.77 12.38 -11.82
CA TRP A 130 -21.08 12.04 -13.22
C TRP A 130 -22.23 12.85 -13.79
N SER A 131 -23.21 13.24 -12.97
CA SER A 131 -24.34 14.07 -13.37
C SER A 131 -23.94 15.47 -13.84
N GLN A 132 -22.75 15.93 -13.43
CA GLN A 132 -22.19 17.23 -13.79
C GLN A 132 -21.19 17.12 -14.94
N VAL A 133 -20.82 15.92 -15.38
CA VAL A 133 -19.85 15.71 -16.46
C VAL A 133 -20.54 15.85 -17.81
N LYS A 134 -20.05 16.77 -18.64
CA LYS A 134 -20.49 16.96 -20.02
C LYS A 134 -19.70 16.09 -20.99
N THR A 135 -18.38 16.09 -20.87
CA THR A 135 -17.46 15.32 -21.70
C THR A 135 -16.16 15.09 -20.96
N ILE A 136 -15.45 14.02 -21.30
CA ILE A 136 -14.08 13.78 -20.85
C ILE A 136 -13.19 13.67 -22.07
N THR A 137 -12.24 14.59 -22.21
CA THR A 137 -11.26 14.58 -23.29
C THR A 137 -9.92 14.08 -22.77
N VAL A 138 -9.31 13.16 -23.52
CA VAL A 138 -7.96 12.68 -23.24
C VAL A 138 -6.98 13.62 -23.91
N MET A 139 -6.01 14.12 -23.14
CA MET A 139 -4.99 15.05 -23.60
C MET A 139 -3.59 14.63 -23.10
N ASN A 140 -2.53 15.21 -23.67
CA ASN A 140 -1.14 15.01 -23.24
C ASN A 140 -0.70 13.54 -23.13
N VAL A 141 -1.18 12.73 -24.06
CA VAL A 141 -0.82 11.30 -24.15
C VAL A 141 0.65 11.16 -24.49
N ARG A 142 1.35 10.38 -23.68
CA ARG A 142 2.78 10.08 -23.83
C ARG A 142 3.06 8.65 -23.41
N GLN A 143 4.09 8.05 -23.99
CA GLN A 143 4.61 6.77 -23.50
C GLN A 143 5.66 7.03 -22.42
N GLU A 144 5.46 6.48 -21.24
CA GLU A 144 6.45 6.49 -20.16
C GLU A 144 7.00 5.09 -19.92
N ASN A 145 8.29 5.01 -19.61
CA ASN A 145 8.90 3.79 -19.12
C ASN A 145 8.59 3.65 -17.62
N VAL A 146 7.80 2.64 -17.28
CA VAL A 146 7.24 2.45 -15.94
C VAL A 146 7.96 1.36 -15.17
N ALA A 147 8.71 0.50 -15.87
CA ALA A 147 9.54 -0.50 -15.22
C ALA A 147 10.75 -0.87 -16.09
N ASN A 148 11.93 -0.76 -15.50
CA ASN A 148 13.12 -1.48 -15.95
C ASN A 148 13.12 -2.82 -15.24
N ARG A 149 12.59 -3.88 -15.86
CA ARG A 149 12.68 -5.22 -15.27
C ARG A 149 14.12 -5.72 -15.44
N PRO A 150 14.92 -5.90 -14.36
CA PRO A 150 16.16 -6.62 -14.50
C PRO A 150 15.79 -8.08 -14.78
N SER A 151 16.12 -8.57 -15.97
CA SER A 151 15.93 -9.98 -16.28
C SER A 151 17.10 -10.76 -15.64
N LEU A 152 16.79 -11.81 -14.87
CA LEU A 152 17.80 -12.68 -14.25
C LEU A 152 18.54 -13.57 -15.26
N VAL A 153 18.05 -13.63 -16.51
CA VAL A 153 18.51 -14.59 -17.54
C VAL A 153 19.27 -13.89 -18.68
N LEU A 154 18.90 -12.64 -18.98
CA LEU A 154 19.55 -11.76 -19.96
C LEU A 154 19.93 -10.45 -19.26
N ASN A 155 21.19 -10.03 -19.41
CA ASN A 155 21.71 -8.72 -18.97
C ASN A 155 21.13 -7.54 -19.77
N THR A 156 19.84 -7.58 -20.08
CA THR A 156 19.12 -6.63 -20.92
C THR A 156 18.02 -6.00 -20.07
N ILE A 157 18.12 -4.69 -19.87
CA ILE A 157 17.03 -3.90 -19.31
C ILE A 157 15.93 -3.88 -20.37
N ALA A 158 14.82 -4.57 -20.12
CA ALA A 158 13.64 -4.49 -20.98
C ALA A 158 12.73 -3.38 -20.42
N PRO A 159 12.75 -2.17 -21.02
CA PRO A 159 11.85 -1.10 -20.59
C PRO A 159 10.40 -1.52 -20.87
N THR A 160 9.56 -1.45 -19.85
CA THR A 160 8.12 -1.61 -19.99
C THR A 160 7.51 -0.24 -20.17
N TYR A 161 7.07 0.06 -21.39
CA TYR A 161 6.38 1.31 -21.70
C TYR A 161 4.89 1.17 -21.42
N LYS A 162 4.30 2.21 -20.84
CA LYS A 162 2.85 2.38 -20.75
C LYS A 162 2.46 3.74 -21.27
N GLU A 163 1.25 3.81 -21.79
CA GLU A 163 0.64 5.05 -22.23
C GLU A 163 0.04 5.77 -21.02
N ILE A 164 0.44 7.03 -20.81
CA ILE A 164 -0.06 7.89 -19.76
C ILE A 164 -0.62 9.15 -20.41
N GLY A 165 -1.76 9.63 -19.95
CA GLY A 165 -2.31 10.91 -20.40
C GLY A 165 -3.16 11.58 -19.34
N ASP A 166 -3.56 12.80 -19.60
CA ASP A 166 -4.44 13.57 -18.73
C ASP A 166 -5.89 13.39 -19.18
N TRP A 167 -6.82 13.27 -18.24
CA TRP A 167 -8.24 13.47 -18.51
C TRP A 167 -8.63 14.90 -18.15
N HIS A 168 -9.23 15.59 -19.11
CA HIS A 168 -9.87 16.88 -18.92
C HIS A 168 -11.38 16.66 -18.84
N VAL A 169 -11.93 16.86 -17.65
CA VAL A 169 -13.34 16.63 -17.37
C VAL A 169 -14.04 17.97 -17.47
N LEU A 170 -14.72 18.19 -18.59
CA LEU A 170 -15.55 19.38 -18.80
C LEU A 170 -16.90 19.16 -18.14
N THR A 171 -17.27 20.04 -17.22
CA THR A 171 -18.55 20.00 -16.54
C THR A 171 -19.62 20.81 -17.27
N ILE A 172 -20.89 20.56 -16.96
CA ILE A 172 -22.04 21.25 -17.57
C ILE A 172 -22.01 22.76 -17.30
N ASP A 173 -21.47 23.18 -16.16
CA ASP A 173 -21.26 24.59 -15.80
C ASP A 173 -19.98 25.20 -16.41
N GLY A 174 -19.26 24.46 -17.25
CA GLY A 174 -18.12 24.96 -18.03
C GLY A 174 -16.77 24.93 -17.30
N ARG A 175 -16.68 24.30 -16.13
CA ARG A 175 -15.38 24.08 -15.45
C ARG A 175 -14.63 22.94 -16.14
N ASP A 176 -13.31 23.08 -16.24
CA ASP A 176 -12.42 22.02 -16.68
C ASP A 176 -11.63 21.50 -15.49
N ILE A 177 -11.82 20.22 -15.17
CA ILE A 177 -11.15 19.53 -14.07
C ILE A 177 -10.12 18.58 -14.68
N LYS A 178 -8.85 18.89 -14.43
CA LYS A 178 -7.75 18.04 -14.85
C LYS A 178 -7.54 16.88 -13.88
N ILE A 179 -7.64 15.65 -14.37
CA ILE A 179 -7.14 14.44 -13.74
C ILE A 179 -5.83 14.07 -14.45
N PRO A 180 -4.66 14.37 -13.86
CA PRO A 180 -3.37 14.15 -14.52
C PRO A 180 -3.07 12.65 -14.66
N ASP A 181 -2.06 12.26 -15.43
CA ASP A 181 -1.35 10.96 -15.30
C ASP A 181 -2.22 9.68 -15.17
N VAL A 182 -3.28 9.59 -15.96
CA VAL A 182 -4.12 8.40 -16.07
C VAL A 182 -3.41 7.35 -16.90
N ASP A 183 -3.28 6.14 -16.34
CA ASP A 183 -2.66 4.98 -17.02
C ASP A 183 -3.62 4.39 -18.05
N ASP A 184 -3.14 4.19 -19.27
CA ASP A 184 -3.91 3.78 -20.45
C ASP A 184 -5.20 4.59 -20.60
N PRO A 185 -5.07 5.91 -20.86
CA PRO A 185 -6.15 6.88 -20.63
C PRO A 185 -7.38 6.61 -21.50
N HIS A 186 -7.19 6.10 -22.73
CA HIS A 186 -8.29 5.79 -23.64
C HIS A 186 -9.04 4.51 -23.23
N ASN A 187 -8.34 3.40 -23.03
CA ASN A 187 -9.00 2.14 -22.66
C ASN A 187 -9.62 2.24 -21.27
N LYS A 188 -8.97 2.95 -20.36
CA LYS A 188 -9.49 3.17 -19.02
C LYS A 188 -10.76 4.02 -19.03
N LEU A 189 -10.87 5.01 -19.91
CA LEU A 189 -12.09 5.82 -20.04
C LEU A 189 -13.24 4.94 -20.51
N ASN A 190 -13.02 4.13 -21.54
CA ASN A 190 -14.00 3.16 -22.03
C ASN A 190 -14.42 2.17 -20.94
N TYR A 191 -13.46 1.66 -20.17
CA TYR A 191 -13.73 0.77 -19.05
C TYR A 191 -14.58 1.43 -17.97
N VAL A 192 -14.27 2.67 -17.58
CA VAL A 192 -15.04 3.45 -16.59
C VAL A 192 -16.46 3.71 -17.11
N LYS A 193 -16.60 4.13 -18.38
CA LYS A 193 -17.91 4.32 -19.02
C LYS A 193 -18.74 3.05 -18.98
N ASN A 194 -18.17 1.91 -19.36
CA ASN A 194 -18.88 0.63 -19.35
C ASN A 194 -19.23 0.16 -17.94
N ARG A 195 -18.27 0.25 -16.99
CA ARG A 195 -18.46 -0.24 -15.61
C ARG A 195 -19.54 0.51 -14.85
N PHE A 196 -19.65 1.82 -15.06
CA PHE A 196 -20.62 2.67 -14.37
C PHE A 196 -21.79 3.11 -15.27
N ASN A 197 -21.92 2.51 -16.46
CA ASN A 197 -22.99 2.76 -17.43
C ASN A 197 -23.17 4.25 -17.76
N LEU A 198 -22.08 4.90 -18.14
CA LEU A 198 -22.00 6.34 -18.39
C LEU A 198 -22.13 6.66 -19.88
N ASN A 199 -23.00 7.61 -20.22
CA ASN A 199 -23.39 7.91 -21.60
C ASN A 199 -22.99 9.31 -22.09
N PHE A 200 -22.05 9.99 -21.40
CA PHE A 200 -21.52 11.25 -21.90
C PHE A 200 -20.54 11.01 -23.07
N SER A 201 -20.60 11.91 -24.05
CA SER A 201 -19.70 11.93 -25.21
C SER A 201 -18.27 12.13 -24.75
#